data_AF-A0A9E0Y5P3-F1
#
_entry.id   AF-A0A9E0Y5P3-F1
#
_cell.length_a   1.000
_cell.length_b   1.000
_cell.length_c   1.000
_cell.angle_alpha   90.00
_cell.angle_beta   90.00
_cell.angle_gamma   90.00
#
_symmetry.space_group_name_H-M   'P 1'
#
loop_
_entity.id
_entity.type
_entity.pdbx_description
1 polymer ?
#
loop_
_entity_poly.entity_id
_entity_poly.type
_entity_poly.pdbx_seq_one_letter_code
_entity_poly.pdbx_strand_id
1 'polypeptide(L)'
;MQACRDANEQSMHEVMALLGINQEAYCWQKYLNGLAWMRLYLRPSDEQALYWLERSKEFWGWWKNEWNAREASFTDNSEHLYRLQLHTRRKAWNALHNPAALASELHPDAQMIEESFDCMIQIVNQNKLCTS
;
A
#
# COMPACT_ATOMS: atom_id res chain seq x y z
N MET A 1 -20.54 3.34 6.69
CA MET A 1 -19.63 3.29 5.53
C MET A 1 -19.19 4.68 5.03
N GLN A 2 -20.07 5.69 5.00
CA GLN A 2 -19.70 7.06 4.56
C GLN A 2 -18.62 7.71 5.45
N ALA A 3 -18.79 7.69 6.77
CA ALA A 3 -17.84 8.29 7.73
C ALA A 3 -16.40 7.73 7.66
N CYS A 4 -16.22 6.45 7.33
CA CYS A 4 -14.88 5.88 7.12
C CYS A 4 -14.21 6.33 5.81
N ARG A 5 -14.99 6.68 4.78
CA ARG A 5 -14.43 7.26 3.55
C ARG A 5 -13.98 8.69 3.80
N ASP A 6 -14.81 9.46 4.49
CA ASP A 6 -14.54 10.87 4.81
C ASP A 6 -13.28 11.01 5.70
N ALA A 7 -13.10 10.13 6.69
CA ALA A 7 -11.92 10.13 7.56
C ALA A 7 -10.61 9.81 6.82
N ASN A 8 -10.65 8.90 5.84
CA ASN A 8 -9.48 8.52 5.04
C ASN A 8 -9.06 9.63 4.07
N GLU A 9 -10.03 10.32 3.45
CA GLU A 9 -9.75 11.47 2.59
C GLU A 9 -9.22 12.66 3.39
N GLN A 10 -9.72 12.86 4.61
CA GLN A 10 -9.23 13.89 5.52
C GLN A 10 -7.77 13.65 5.95
N SER A 11 -7.42 12.42 6.33
CA SER A 11 -6.05 12.05 6.69
C SER A 11 -5.07 12.27 5.51
N MET A 12 -5.47 11.91 4.29
CA MET A 12 -4.67 12.19 3.08
C MET A 12 -4.40 13.70 2.90
N HIS A 13 -5.44 14.54 3.02
CA HIS A 13 -5.27 16.00 2.87
C HIS A 13 -4.35 16.58 3.94
N GLU A 14 -4.46 16.10 5.17
CA GLU A 14 -3.63 16.54 6.28
C GLU A 14 -2.16 16.13 6.09
N VAL A 15 -1.89 14.89 5.65
CA VAL A 15 -0.53 14.46 5.34
C VAL A 15 0.06 15.25 4.18
N MET A 16 -0.71 15.51 3.11
CA MET A 16 -0.25 16.36 2.02
C MET A 16 0.15 17.76 2.50
N ALA A 17 -0.66 18.37 3.37
CA ALA A 17 -0.36 19.66 3.98
C ALA A 17 0.88 19.61 4.89
N LEU A 18 1.02 18.57 5.71
CA LEU A 18 2.17 18.34 6.59
C LEU A 18 3.48 18.18 5.80
N LEU A 19 3.42 17.50 4.66
CA LEU A 19 4.61 17.19 3.85
C LEU A 19 4.87 18.19 2.74
N GLY A 20 3.95 19.12 2.48
CA GLY A 20 4.02 20.05 1.36
C GLY A 20 4.15 19.32 0.02
N ILE A 21 3.34 18.28 -0.19
CA ILE A 21 3.27 17.50 -1.42
C ILE A 21 1.87 17.60 -2.02
N ASN A 22 1.76 17.35 -3.32
CA ASN A 22 0.48 17.32 -4.01
C ASN A 22 -0.11 15.90 -4.03
N GLN A 23 -1.37 15.80 -4.47
CA GLN A 23 -2.11 14.53 -4.54
C GLN A 23 -1.45 13.51 -5.48
N GLU A 24 -0.90 13.97 -6.59
CA GLU A 24 -0.20 13.11 -7.54
C GLU A 24 1.01 12.44 -6.89
N ALA A 25 1.89 13.21 -6.24
CA ALA A 25 3.07 12.71 -5.56
C ALA A 25 2.70 11.75 -4.41
N TYR A 26 1.64 12.07 -3.66
CA TYR A 26 1.13 11.21 -2.61
C TYR A 26 0.66 9.85 -3.15
N CYS A 27 -0.23 9.86 -4.15
CA CYS A 27 -0.73 8.66 -4.79
C CYS A 27 0.38 7.83 -5.42
N TRP A 28 1.34 8.50 -6.06
CA TRP A 28 2.49 7.84 -6.67
C TRP A 28 3.37 7.16 -5.63
N GLN A 29 3.64 7.81 -4.50
CA GLN A 29 4.43 7.21 -3.43
C GLN A 29 3.72 6.01 -2.79
N LYS A 30 2.41 6.10 -2.59
CA LYS A 30 1.57 4.98 -2.13
C LYS A 30 1.66 3.78 -3.07
N TYR A 31 1.58 4.03 -4.38
CA TYR A 31 1.72 3.00 -5.40
C TYR A 31 3.11 2.36 -5.39
N LEU A 32 4.17 3.17 -5.46
CA LEU A 32 5.55 2.70 -5.48
C LEU A 32 5.93 1.89 -4.23
N ASN A 33 5.48 2.33 -3.05
CA ASN A 33 5.74 1.60 -1.82
C ASN A 33 4.99 0.26 -1.79
N GLY A 34 3.78 0.19 -2.34
CA GLY A 34 3.05 -1.08 -2.47
C GLY A 34 3.77 -2.07 -3.40
N LEU A 35 4.26 -1.59 -4.55
CA LEU A 35 5.08 -2.39 -5.46
C LEU A 35 6.38 -2.88 -4.80
N ALA A 36 7.09 -1.98 -4.13
CA ALA A 36 8.34 -2.30 -3.45
C ALA A 36 8.12 -3.31 -2.33
N TRP A 37 7.03 -3.15 -1.56
CA TRP A 37 6.63 -4.09 -0.52
C TRP A 37 6.38 -5.48 -1.11
N MET A 38 5.61 -5.60 -2.20
CA MET A 38 5.32 -6.89 -2.84
C MET A 38 6.60 -7.62 -3.26
N ARG A 39 7.54 -6.91 -3.90
CA ARG A 39 8.81 -7.48 -4.35
C ARG A 39 9.67 -8.01 -3.20
N LEU A 40 9.63 -7.32 -2.06
CA LEU A 40 10.37 -7.72 -0.87
C LEU A 40 9.69 -8.90 -0.16
N TYR A 41 8.36 -8.90 -0.11
CA TYR A 41 7.56 -9.93 0.55
C TYR A 41 7.57 -11.28 -0.20
N LEU A 42 7.30 -11.28 -1.51
CA LEU A 42 7.20 -12.49 -2.33
C LEU A 42 8.56 -13.09 -2.73
N ARG A 43 9.65 -12.38 -2.43
CA ARG A 43 11.02 -12.65 -2.89
C ARG A 43 11.20 -12.47 -4.41
N PRO A 44 12.41 -12.18 -4.90
CA PRO A 44 12.66 -11.82 -6.31
C PRO A 44 12.42 -12.93 -7.34
N SER A 45 12.17 -14.16 -6.91
CA SER A 45 12.08 -15.32 -7.81
C SER A 45 10.67 -15.58 -8.36
N ASP A 46 9.65 -14.86 -7.89
CA ASP A 46 8.24 -15.08 -8.27
C ASP A 46 7.66 -13.90 -9.07
N GLU A 47 8.25 -13.66 -10.24
CA GLU A 47 7.80 -12.65 -11.21
C GLU A 47 6.34 -12.87 -11.64
N GLN A 48 5.88 -14.12 -11.65
CA GLN A 48 4.50 -14.44 -12.02
C GLN A 48 3.52 -13.99 -10.94
N ALA A 49 3.78 -14.29 -9.66
CA ALA A 49 2.96 -13.80 -8.56
C ALA A 49 2.93 -12.27 -8.50
N LEU A 50 4.08 -11.60 -8.74
CA LEU A 50 4.16 -10.14 -8.83
C LEU A 50 3.26 -9.58 -9.93
N TYR A 51 3.30 -10.17 -11.13
CA TYR A 51 2.48 -9.72 -12.27
C TYR A 51 0.98 -9.75 -11.96
N TRP A 52 0.53 -10.79 -11.25
CA TRP A 52 -0.87 -10.97 -10.90
C TRP A 52 -1.30 -10.09 -9.72
N LEU A 53 -0.50 -10.03 -8.66
CA LEU A 53 -0.82 -9.21 -7.48
C LEU A 53 -0.81 -7.71 -7.80
N GLU A 54 0.07 -7.24 -8.69
CA GLU A 54 0.03 -5.86 -9.19
C GLU A 54 -1.32 -5.51 -9.86
N ARG A 55 -2.06 -6.50 -10.38
CA ARG A 55 -3.36 -6.30 -11.04
C ARG A 55 -4.55 -6.65 -10.12
N SER A 56 -4.30 -7.24 -8.97
CA SER A 56 -5.34 -7.67 -8.03
C SER A 56 -5.97 -6.47 -7.34
N LYS A 57 -7.30 -6.38 -7.41
CA LYS A 57 -8.06 -5.35 -6.68
C LYS A 57 -8.04 -5.61 -5.18
N GLU A 58 -7.98 -6.88 -4.81
CA GLU A 58 -7.93 -7.39 -3.44
C GLU A 58 -6.64 -6.90 -2.77
N PHE A 59 -5.49 -7.13 -3.43
CA PHE A 59 -4.20 -6.61 -2.97
C PHE A 59 -4.23 -5.09 -2.78
N TRP A 60 -4.65 -4.32 -3.81
CA TRP A 60 -4.66 -2.86 -3.69
C TRP A 60 -5.68 -2.33 -2.68
N GLY A 61 -6.77 -3.07 -2.46
CA GLY A 61 -7.74 -2.80 -1.40
C GLY A 61 -7.12 -2.97 -0.01
N TRP A 62 -6.45 -4.09 0.22
CA TRP A 62 -5.70 -4.36 1.45
C TRP A 62 -4.58 -3.34 1.67
N TRP A 63 -3.72 -3.13 0.68
CA TRP A 63 -2.62 -2.15 0.76
C TRP A 63 -3.14 -0.74 1.06
N LYS A 64 -4.28 -0.37 0.46
CA LYS A 64 -4.92 0.92 0.74
C LYS A 64 -5.31 1.05 2.22
N ASN A 65 -5.85 -0.01 2.83
CA ASN A 65 -6.21 -0.01 4.24
C ASN A 65 -4.98 0.09 5.14
N GLU A 66 -3.94 -0.70 4.87
CA GLU A 66 -2.67 -0.67 5.61
C GLU A 66 -2.00 0.69 5.56
N TRP A 67 -2.01 1.31 4.39
CA TRP A 67 -1.51 2.67 4.20
C TRP A 67 -2.33 3.66 5.01
N ASN A 68 -3.66 3.62 4.90
CA ASN A 68 -4.53 4.57 5.59
C ASN A 68 -4.45 4.47 7.12
N ALA A 69 -4.28 3.26 7.67
CA ALA A 69 -4.08 3.06 9.10
C ALA A 69 -2.81 3.78 9.61
N ARG A 70 -1.73 3.73 8.82
CA ARG A 70 -0.47 4.41 9.12
C ARG A 70 -0.58 5.92 9.00
N GLU A 71 -1.28 6.38 7.97
CA GLU A 71 -1.56 7.81 7.79
C GLU A 71 -2.33 8.37 8.98
N ALA A 72 -3.38 7.67 9.42
CA ALA A 72 -4.14 8.06 10.60
C ALA A 72 -3.24 8.12 11.86
N SER A 73 -2.40 7.11 12.06
CA SER A 73 -1.44 7.10 13.18
C SER A 73 -0.39 8.22 13.08
N PHE A 74 0.03 8.59 11.87
CA PHE A 74 0.97 9.68 11.66
C PHE A 74 0.31 11.03 11.97
N THR A 75 -0.96 11.21 11.61
CA THR A 75 -1.70 12.46 11.83
C THR A 75 -2.28 12.60 13.24
N ASP A 76 -2.30 11.55 14.06
CA ASP A 76 -2.90 11.54 15.41
C ASP A 76 -2.31 12.62 16.34
N ASN A 77 -1.07 13.07 16.09
CA ASN A 77 -0.44 14.19 16.80
C ASN A 77 0.12 15.24 15.82
N SER A 78 -0.71 15.63 14.84
CA SER A 78 -0.30 16.56 13.79
C SER A 78 0.19 17.92 14.32
N GLU A 79 -0.36 18.40 15.44
CA GLU A 79 0.12 19.62 16.11
C GLU A 79 1.61 19.58 16.44
N HIS A 80 2.11 18.44 16.95
CA HIS A 80 3.53 18.27 17.23
C HIS A 80 4.34 18.23 15.93
N LEU A 81 3.83 17.54 14.91
CA LEU A 81 4.48 17.44 13.60
C LEU A 81 4.64 18.82 12.94
N TYR A 82 3.64 19.71 13.01
CA TYR A 82 3.73 21.06 12.44
C TYR A 82 4.85 21.92 13.04
N ARG A 83 5.30 21.62 14.27
CA ARG A 83 6.43 22.31 14.91
C ARG A 83 7.78 21.83 14.40
N LEU A 84 7.83 20.67 13.72
CA LEU A 84 9.04 20.12 13.15
C LEU A 84 9.34 20.74 11.78
N GLN A 85 10.63 20.83 11.45
CA GLN A 85 11.05 21.22 10.11
C GLN A 85 10.47 20.26 9.05
N LEU A 86 10.16 20.79 7.87
CA LEU A 86 9.58 20.01 6.76
C LEU A 86 10.43 18.78 6.40
N HIS A 87 11.75 18.92 6.41
CA HIS A 87 12.66 17.80 6.16
C HIS A 87 12.48 16.66 7.19
N THR A 88 12.37 17.00 8.47
CA THR A 88 12.16 16.04 9.57
C THR A 88 10.83 15.31 9.41
N ARG A 89 9.75 16.03 9.09
CA ARG A 89 8.43 15.43 8.82
C ARG A 89 8.50 14.42 7.67
N ARG A 90 9.10 14.82 6.54
CA ARG A 90 9.30 13.94 5.38
C ARG A 90 10.14 12.71 5.71
N LYS A 91 11.20 12.88 6.51
CA LYS A 91 12.04 11.76 6.95
C LYS A 91 11.27 10.77 7.82
N ALA A 92 10.50 11.26 8.79
CA ALA A 92 9.66 10.42 9.66
C ALA A 92 8.60 9.67 8.85
N TRP A 93 7.93 10.36 7.93
CA TRP A 93 6.92 9.78 7.07
C TRP A 93 7.47 8.72 6.11
N ASN A 94 8.64 8.97 5.51
CA ASN A 94 9.32 7.99 4.66
C ASN A 94 9.78 6.76 5.46
N ALA A 95 10.20 6.95 6.72
CA ALA A 95 10.58 5.84 7.58
C ALA A 95 9.37 4.96 7.94
N LEU A 96 8.23 5.58 8.25
CA LEU A 96 6.96 4.88 8.50
C LEU A 96 6.50 4.03 7.31
N HIS A 97 6.75 4.51 6.09
CA HIS A 97 6.37 3.82 4.85
C HIS A 97 7.52 3.05 4.20
N ASN A 98 8.57 2.71 4.95
CA ASN A 98 9.72 1.99 4.42
C ASN A 98 9.30 0.57 3.97
N PRO A 99 9.41 0.23 2.66
CA PRO A 99 8.90 -1.05 2.18
C PRO A 99 9.59 -2.28 2.78
N ALA A 100 10.87 -2.17 3.15
CA ALA A 100 11.63 -3.28 3.74
C ALA A 100 11.21 -3.55 5.18
N ALA A 101 11.03 -2.51 5.99
CA ALA A 101 10.45 -2.65 7.33
C ALA A 101 9.05 -3.26 7.24
N LEU A 102 8.21 -2.71 6.36
CA LEU A 102 6.84 -3.18 6.17
C LEU A 102 6.77 -4.62 5.66
N ALA A 103 7.69 -5.07 4.81
CA ALA A 103 7.70 -6.46 4.35
C ALA A 103 8.01 -7.47 5.47
N SER A 104 8.64 -7.02 6.56
CA SER A 104 8.88 -7.86 7.75
C SER A 104 7.79 -7.78 8.81
N GLU A 105 6.97 -6.73 8.79
CA GLU A 105 5.95 -6.47 9.82
C GLU A 105 4.53 -6.81 9.34
N LEU A 106 4.26 -6.59 8.05
CA LEU A 106 2.97 -6.84 7.43
C LEU A 106 2.93 -8.23 6.84
N HIS A 107 1.96 -9.01 7.30
CA HIS A 107 1.60 -10.29 6.73
C HIS A 107 0.14 -10.21 6.32
N PRO A 108 -0.18 -10.23 5.02
CA PRO A 108 -1.57 -10.33 4.62
C PRO A 108 -2.16 -11.64 5.14
N ASP A 109 -3.46 -11.60 5.47
CA ASP A 109 -4.18 -12.78 5.93
C ASP A 109 -4.06 -13.92 4.91
N ALA A 110 -3.91 -15.15 5.39
CA ALA A 110 -3.71 -16.33 4.55
C ALA A 110 -4.80 -16.48 3.47
N GLN A 111 -6.03 -16.07 3.77
CA GLN A 111 -7.14 -16.06 2.83
C GLN A 111 -6.94 -15.10 1.64
N MET A 112 -6.33 -13.93 1.87
CA MET A 112 -6.03 -12.98 0.79
C MET A 112 -4.96 -13.54 -0.16
N ILE A 113 -4.01 -14.29 0.41
CA ILE A 113 -2.99 -15.01 -0.35
C ILE A 113 -3.68 -16.11 -1.17
N GLU A 114 -4.44 -17.01 -0.52
CA GLU A 114 -5.14 -18.11 -1.21
C GLU A 114 -6.08 -17.64 -2.31
N GLU A 115 -6.90 -16.61 -2.09
CA GLU A 115 -7.80 -16.08 -3.12
C GLU A 115 -7.04 -15.47 -4.32
N SER A 116 -5.92 -14.80 -4.04
CA SER A 116 -5.04 -14.27 -5.09
C SER A 116 -4.37 -15.40 -5.87
N PHE A 117 -3.96 -16.48 -5.21
CA PHE A 117 -3.36 -17.67 -5.82
C PHE A 117 -4.36 -18.57 -6.56
N ASP A 118 -5.59 -18.71 -6.06
CA ASP A 118 -6.66 -19.46 -6.72
C ASP A 118 -7.13 -18.73 -7.99
N CYS A 119 -7.19 -17.39 -7.96
CA CYS A 119 -7.40 -16.59 -9.17
C CYS A 119 -6.27 -16.84 -10.20
N MET A 120 -5.01 -16.98 -9.77
CA MET A 120 -3.89 -17.33 -10.66
C MET A 120 -4.08 -18.73 -11.29
N ILE A 121 -4.47 -19.74 -10.50
CA ILE A 121 -4.69 -21.11 -11.00
C ILE A 121 -5.85 -21.16 -12.02
N GLN A 122 -6.94 -20.45 -11.75
CA GLN A 122 -8.11 -20.44 -12.63
C GLN A 122 -7.82 -19.77 -13.99
N ILE A 123 -7.08 -18.66 -14.02
CA ILE A 123 -6.77 -17.95 -15.27
C ILE A 123 -5.76 -18.73 -16.14
N VAL A 124 -4.80 -19.43 -15.53
CA VAL A 124 -3.89 -20.33 -16.28
C VAL A 124 -4.67 -21.48 -16.90
N ASN A 125 -5.64 -22.06 -16.19
CA ASN A 125 -6.47 -23.13 -16.72
C ASN A 125 -7.42 -22.67 -17.83
N GLN A 126 -7.96 -21.44 -17.76
CA GLN A 126 -8.77 -20.87 -18.83
C GLN A 126 -7.95 -20.55 -20.10
N ASN A 127 -6.71 -20.07 -19.96
CA ASN A 127 -5.85 -19.81 -21.12
C ASN A 127 -5.37 -21.09 -21.83
N LYS A 128 -5.23 -22.22 -21.13
CA LYS A 128 -4.95 -23.53 -21.77
C LYS A 128 -6.10 -24.07 -22.62
N LEU A 129 -7.34 -23.67 -22.30
CA LEU A 129 -8.54 -24.11 -23.03
C LEU A 129 -8.82 -23.31 -24.31
N CYS A 130 -8.24 -22.11 -24.45
CA CYS A 130 -8.39 -21.28 -25.65
C CYS A 130 -7.31 -21.50 -26.72
N THR A 131 -6.27 -22.30 -26.43
CA THR A 131 -5.20 -22.64 -27.38
C THR A 131 -5.25 -24.09 -27.87
N SER A 132 -6.36 -24.80 -27.63
CA SER A 132 -6.59 -26.17 -28.10
C SER A 132 -7.62 -26.21 -29.22
#